data_AF-A0A345DEK6-F1
#
_entry.id   AF-A0A345DEK6-F1
#
_cell.length_a   1.000
_cell.length_b   1.000
_cell.length_c   1.000
_cell.angle_alpha   90.00
_cell.angle_beta   90.00
_cell.angle_gamma   90.00
#
_symmetry.space_group_name_H-M   'P 1'
#
loop_
_entity.id
_entity.type
_entity.pdbx_description
1 polymer ?
#
loop_
_entity_poly.entity_id
_entity_poly.type
_entity_poly.pdbx_seq_one_letter_code
_entity_poly.pdbx_strand_id
1 'polypeptide(L)'
;MTLSDIQAASGSTTTYRAYGHAMAAQNGLLITAPLALVDGRLTALVDACPVQWQQAVAVLHTPVGDVVSLESSDWRESTREFLRSLGDAWRVGFACELKAVVFERVDGLRVGMAAQRALRSGMVGL
;
A
#
# COMPACT_ATOMS: atom_id res chain seq x y z
N MET A 1 -8.77 -4.99 -10.31
CA MET A 1 -9.06 -5.05 -8.85
C MET A 1 -10.34 -4.27 -8.61
N THR A 2 -11.24 -4.73 -7.75
CA THR A 2 -12.49 -4.01 -7.43
C THR A 2 -12.31 -3.10 -6.22
N LEU A 3 -13.26 -2.17 -6.00
CA LEU A 3 -13.32 -1.39 -4.76
C LEU A 3 -13.48 -2.28 -3.51
N SER A 4 -14.23 -3.38 -3.64
CA SER A 4 -14.44 -4.34 -2.55
C SER A 4 -13.15 -5.07 -2.17
N ASP A 5 -12.27 -5.35 -3.12
CA ASP A 5 -10.95 -5.94 -2.83
C ASP A 5 -10.08 -4.96 -2.02
N ILE A 6 -10.10 -3.67 -2.38
CA ILE A 6 -9.36 -2.62 -1.65
C ILE A 6 -9.91 -2.46 -0.23
N GLN A 7 -11.24 -2.46 -0.07
CA GLN A 7 -11.90 -2.40 1.25
C GLN A 7 -11.55 -3.62 2.11
N ALA A 8 -11.67 -4.82 1.55
CA ALA A 8 -11.35 -6.07 2.25
C ALA A 8 -9.88 -6.10 2.71
N ALA A 9 -8.95 -5.73 1.84
CA ALA A 9 -7.53 -5.72 2.16
C ALA A 9 -7.16 -4.64 3.19
N SER A 10 -7.71 -3.43 3.04
CA SER A 10 -7.45 -2.34 3.99
C SER A 10 -8.17 -2.52 5.32
N GLY A 11 -9.19 -3.38 5.42
CA GLY A 11 -10.08 -3.43 6.58
C GLY A 11 -10.94 -2.17 6.75
N SER A 12 -10.94 -1.27 5.76
CA SER A 12 -11.74 -0.04 5.76
C SER A 12 -13.03 -0.26 4.97
N THR A 13 -14.15 0.23 5.50
CA THR A 13 -15.42 0.27 4.76
C THR A 13 -15.46 1.44 3.78
N THR A 14 -14.61 2.45 3.94
CA THR A 14 -14.58 3.64 3.10
C THR A 14 -13.37 3.62 2.16
N THR A 15 -13.63 3.90 0.88
CA THR A 15 -12.61 4.14 -0.14
C THR A 15 -12.71 5.58 -0.64
N TYR A 16 -11.56 6.13 -0.98
CA TYR A 16 -11.38 7.54 -1.28
C TYR A 16 -10.80 7.70 -2.68
N ARG A 17 -11.05 8.85 -3.31
CA ARG A 17 -10.43 9.24 -4.57
C ARG A 17 -9.55 10.46 -4.34
N ALA A 18 -8.26 10.31 -4.57
CA ALA A 18 -7.29 11.41 -4.54
C ALA A 18 -6.15 11.12 -5.51
N TYR A 19 -5.56 12.17 -6.10
CA TYR A 19 -4.38 12.07 -6.96
C TYR A 19 -4.51 11.05 -8.13
N GLY A 20 -5.72 10.84 -8.65
CA GLY A 20 -5.98 9.84 -9.71
C GLY A 20 -5.95 8.38 -9.25
N HIS A 21 -6.04 8.13 -7.93
CA HIS A 21 -6.03 6.81 -7.32
C HIS A 21 -7.28 6.59 -6.47
N ALA A 22 -7.75 5.34 -6.42
CA ALA A 22 -8.56 4.85 -5.32
C ALA A 22 -7.63 4.56 -4.13
N MET A 23 -8.01 5.03 -2.95
CA MET A 23 -7.21 4.93 -1.74
C MET A 23 -8.03 4.37 -0.59
N ALA A 24 -7.40 3.52 0.22
CA ALA A 24 -7.93 3.11 1.51
C ALA A 24 -6.81 3.02 2.53
N ALA A 25 -7.08 3.47 3.75
CA ALA A 25 -6.09 3.47 4.82
C ALA A 25 -6.65 2.81 6.06
N GLN A 26 -5.76 2.17 6.81
CA GLN A 26 -5.97 1.79 8.21
C GLN A 26 -4.67 2.02 8.98
N ASN A 27 -4.69 1.85 10.30
CA ASN A 27 -3.52 2.10 11.16
C ASN A 27 -2.21 1.50 10.61
N GLY A 28 -1.34 2.38 10.13
CA GLY A 28 -0.03 2.05 9.55
C GLY A 28 -0.06 1.40 8.16
N LEU A 29 -1.14 1.55 7.40
CA LEU A 29 -1.32 1.01 6.05
C LEU A 29 -2.04 2.03 5.16
N LEU A 30 -1.53 2.24 3.95
CA LEU A 30 -2.22 2.95 2.88
C LEU A 30 -2.11 2.12 1.59
N ILE A 31 -3.24 1.79 1.00
CA ILE A 31 -3.33 1.17 -0.33
C ILE A 31 -3.69 2.27 -1.31
N THR A 32 -2.97 2.36 -2.44
CA THR A 32 -3.29 3.26 -3.54
C THR A 32 -3.32 2.49 -4.86
N ALA A 33 -4.46 2.46 -5.52
CA ALA A 33 -4.64 1.82 -6.82
C ALA A 33 -4.97 2.88 -7.87
N PRO A 34 -4.23 2.97 -8.99
CA PRO A 34 -4.60 3.84 -10.11
C PRO A 34 -6.04 3.59 -10.53
N LEU A 35 -6.83 4.64 -10.74
CA LEU A 35 -8.26 4.49 -11.08
C LEU A 35 -8.50 3.66 -12.34
N ALA A 36 -7.52 3.62 -13.26
CA ALA A 36 -7.56 2.80 -14.47
C ALA A 36 -7.54 1.28 -14.19
N LEU A 37 -7.10 0.85 -13.00
CA LEU A 37 -7.07 -0.56 -12.58
C LEU A 37 -8.30 -0.97 -11.76
N VAL A 38 -9.11 0.02 -11.38
CA VAL A 38 -10.27 -0.18 -10.50
C VAL A 38 -11.47 -0.50 -11.35
N ASP A 39 -11.97 -1.71 -11.20
CA ASP A 39 -13.20 -2.15 -11.84
C ASP A 39 -14.43 -1.79 -10.98
N GLY A 40 -15.52 -1.41 -11.63
CA GLY A 40 -16.80 -1.06 -11.01
C GLY A 40 -17.14 0.44 -10.98
N ARG A 41 -18.14 0.79 -10.17
CA ARG A 41 -18.68 2.16 -10.08
C ARG A 41 -17.81 3.04 -9.19
N LEU A 42 -17.02 3.91 -9.80
CA LEU A 42 -16.19 4.90 -9.10
C LEU A 42 -16.99 5.95 -8.30
N THR A 43 -18.31 6.04 -8.50
CA THR A 43 -19.20 6.94 -7.75
C THR A 43 -19.30 6.59 -6.26
N ALA A 44 -18.84 5.40 -5.85
CA ALA A 44 -18.79 5.00 -4.44
C ALA A 44 -17.57 5.57 -3.69
N LEU A 45 -16.64 6.22 -4.40
CA LEU A 45 -15.45 6.83 -3.79
C LEU A 45 -15.77 8.20 -3.18
N VAL A 46 -15.21 8.46 -2.00
CA VAL A 46 -15.25 9.79 -1.38
C VAL A 46 -14.13 10.66 -1.92
N ASP A 47 -14.45 11.85 -2.44
CA ASP A 47 -13.46 12.83 -2.91
C ASP A 47 -12.75 13.52 -1.74
N ALA A 48 -11.77 12.82 -1.17
CA ALA A 48 -10.88 13.29 -0.11
C ALA A 48 -9.62 12.41 -0.07
N CYS A 49 -8.68 12.72 0.83
CA CYS A 49 -7.53 11.87 1.10
C CYS A 49 -7.67 11.24 2.50
N PRO A 50 -7.49 9.92 2.66
CA PRO A 50 -7.66 9.25 3.96
C PRO A 50 -6.50 9.50 4.94
N VAL A 51 -5.44 10.16 4.49
CA VAL A 51 -4.20 10.39 5.23
C VAL A 51 -3.71 11.82 5.00
N GLN A 52 -2.69 12.24 5.75
CA GLN A 52 -2.06 13.54 5.52
C GLN A 52 -1.34 13.59 4.16
N TRP A 53 -1.21 14.79 3.59
CA TRP A 53 -0.66 14.98 2.26
C TRP A 53 0.76 14.41 2.13
N GLN A 54 1.62 14.59 3.15
CA GLN A 54 2.98 14.04 3.16
C GLN A 54 2.98 12.52 3.04
N GLN A 55 2.04 11.85 3.71
CA GLN A 55 1.93 10.39 3.71
C GLN A 55 1.48 9.87 2.33
N ALA A 56 0.47 10.51 1.73
CA ALA A 56 0.01 10.15 0.39
C ALA A 56 1.09 10.33 -0.66
N VAL A 57 1.77 11.49 -0.65
CA VAL A 57 2.85 11.80 -1.60
C VAL A 57 4.03 10.84 -1.44
N ALA A 58 4.45 10.54 -0.22
CA ALA A 58 5.53 9.57 0.01
C ALA A 58 5.19 8.21 -0.59
N VAL A 59 4.00 7.66 -0.30
CA VAL A 59 3.60 6.36 -0.87
C VAL A 59 3.56 6.39 -2.39
N LEU A 60 3.05 7.46 -2.99
CA LEU A 60 2.94 7.59 -4.45
C LEU A 60 4.28 7.80 -5.16
N HIS A 61 5.28 8.39 -4.50
CA HIS A 61 6.50 8.87 -5.16
C HIS A 61 7.80 8.28 -4.65
N THR A 62 7.80 7.55 -3.52
CA THR A 62 8.99 6.82 -3.08
C THR A 62 9.46 5.89 -4.21
N PRO A 63 10.75 5.96 -4.61
CA PRO A 63 11.28 5.09 -5.63
C PRO A 63 11.30 3.65 -5.11
N VAL A 64 10.86 2.72 -5.95
CA VAL A 64 10.95 1.29 -5.71
C VAL A 64 12.01 0.70 -6.63
N GLY A 65 12.86 -0.18 -6.08
CA GLY A 65 14.03 -0.70 -6.78
C GLY A 65 13.99 -2.21 -6.83
N ASP A 66 14.06 -2.81 -5.66
CA ASP A 66 14.34 -4.22 -5.45
C ASP A 66 13.08 -5.06 -5.55
N VAL A 67 13.22 -6.25 -6.14
CA VAL A 67 12.14 -7.24 -6.17
C VAL A 67 11.96 -7.81 -4.77
N VAL A 68 10.72 -7.85 -4.30
CA VAL A 68 10.37 -8.45 -3.01
C VAL A 68 10.39 -9.96 -3.16
N SER A 69 11.26 -10.62 -2.39
CA SER A 69 11.12 -12.06 -2.11
C SER A 69 10.18 -12.25 -0.93
N LEU A 70 8.96 -12.72 -1.19
CA LEU A 70 8.00 -13.06 -0.13
C LEU A 70 8.40 -14.32 0.65
N GLU A 71 9.44 -15.04 0.23
CA GLU A 71 10.03 -16.13 1.03
C GLU A 71 11.11 -15.62 2.00
N SER A 72 11.52 -14.35 1.89
CA SER A 72 12.49 -13.75 2.82
C SER A 72 11.93 -13.69 4.24
N SER A 73 12.81 -13.90 5.23
CA SER A 73 12.53 -13.74 6.65
C SER A 73 12.48 -12.29 7.15
N ASP A 74 12.80 -11.32 6.28
CA ASP A 74 12.82 -9.89 6.62
C ASP A 74 11.41 -9.35 6.92
N TRP A 75 10.42 -9.91 6.23
CA TRP A 75 9.01 -9.53 6.34
C TRP A 75 8.31 -10.32 7.44
N ARG A 76 7.37 -9.66 8.13
CA ARG A 76 6.42 -10.38 9.00
C ARG A 76 5.54 -11.30 8.17
N GLU A 77 5.10 -12.41 8.76
CA GLU A 77 4.16 -13.33 8.10
C GLU A 77 2.90 -12.60 7.61
N SER A 78 2.32 -11.76 8.47
CA SER A 78 1.12 -10.97 8.12
C SER A 78 1.35 -10.04 6.93
N THR A 79 2.56 -9.52 6.73
CA THR A 79 2.92 -8.71 5.56
C THR A 79 2.99 -9.57 4.31
N ARG A 80 3.58 -10.77 4.40
CA ARG A 80 3.65 -11.71 3.28
C ARG A 80 2.27 -12.16 2.84
N GLU A 81 1.45 -12.63 3.77
CA GLU A 81 0.07 -13.07 3.51
C GLU A 81 -0.76 -11.95 2.89
N PHE A 82 -0.62 -10.72 3.41
CA PHE A 82 -1.31 -9.55 2.88
C PHE A 82 -0.87 -9.21 1.45
N LEU A 83 0.43 -9.22 1.15
CA LEU A 83 0.90 -8.95 -0.21
C LEU A 83 0.45 -10.04 -1.17
N ARG A 84 0.54 -11.33 -0.79
CA ARG A 84 0.06 -12.48 -1.58
C ARG A 84 -1.44 -12.39 -1.87
N SER A 85 -2.25 -11.97 -0.90
CA SER A 85 -3.71 -11.85 -1.09
C SER A 85 -4.08 -10.78 -2.12
N LEU A 86 -3.22 -9.77 -2.28
CA LEU A 86 -3.37 -8.75 -3.29
C LEU A 86 -2.79 -9.18 -4.64
N GLY A 87 -1.73 -9.99 -4.66
CA GLY A 87 -1.13 -10.60 -5.85
C GLY A 87 0.39 -10.76 -5.72
N ASP A 88 1.08 -10.85 -6.85
CA ASP A 88 2.54 -11.09 -6.90
C ASP A 88 3.30 -9.95 -7.57
N ALA A 89 4.59 -10.17 -7.85
CA ALA A 89 5.47 -9.24 -8.59
C ALA A 89 5.62 -7.87 -7.92
N TRP A 90 5.94 -7.89 -6.62
CA TRP A 90 6.17 -6.70 -5.83
C TRP A 90 7.62 -6.21 -5.94
N ARG A 91 7.77 -4.89 -5.94
CA ARG A 91 9.02 -4.16 -5.74
C ARG A 91 8.93 -3.35 -4.46
N VAL A 92 10.06 -3.05 -3.85
CA VAL A 92 10.11 -2.32 -2.58
C VAL A 92 10.97 -1.08 -2.65
N GLY A 93 10.55 -0.09 -1.87
CA GLY A 93 11.27 1.14 -1.56
C GLY A 93 11.02 1.54 -0.10
N PHE A 94 11.77 2.52 0.38
CA PHE A 94 11.71 2.97 1.77
C PHE A 94 11.49 4.48 1.83
N ALA A 95 10.46 4.90 2.56
CA ALA A 95 10.19 6.29 2.91
C ALA A 95 10.70 6.52 4.34
N CYS A 96 12.01 6.75 4.47
CA CYS A 96 12.69 6.81 5.77
C CYS A 96 12.14 7.93 6.67
N GLU A 97 11.75 9.06 6.08
CA GLU A 97 11.15 10.20 6.77
C GLU A 97 9.81 9.86 7.46
N LEU A 98 9.12 8.83 6.97
CA LEU A 98 7.88 8.30 7.57
C LEU A 98 8.08 6.98 8.31
N LYS A 99 9.31 6.46 8.34
CA LYS A 99 9.61 5.10 8.82
C LYS A 99 8.66 4.09 8.21
N ALA A 100 8.52 4.12 6.88
CA ALA A 100 7.59 3.31 6.13
C ALA A 100 8.29 2.54 4.99
N VAL A 101 7.73 1.38 4.68
CA VAL A 101 8.07 0.55 3.53
C VAL A 101 6.99 0.75 2.47
N VAL A 102 7.40 0.97 1.23
CA VAL A 102 6.51 1.13 0.08
C VAL A 102 6.68 -0.07 -0.82
N PHE A 103 5.60 -0.80 -1.03
CA PHE A 103 5.53 -1.88 -1.99
C PHE A 103 4.80 -1.39 -3.24
N GLU A 104 5.33 -1.69 -4.42
CA GLU A 104 4.68 -1.42 -5.70
C GLU A 104 4.58 -2.70 -6.51
N ARG A 105 3.42 -2.94 -7.10
CA ARG A 105 3.24 -3.98 -8.10
C ARG A 105 3.36 -3.40 -9.51
N VAL A 106 3.71 -4.24 -10.47
CA VAL A 106 3.90 -3.88 -11.88
C VAL A 106 2.76 -3.06 -12.52
N ASP A 107 1.52 -3.22 -12.05
CA ASP A 107 0.36 -2.50 -12.58
C ASP A 107 0.19 -1.10 -11.98
N GLY A 108 1.01 -0.73 -10.98
CA GLY A 108 0.97 0.56 -10.30
C GLY A 108 0.20 0.55 -8.98
N LEU A 109 -0.32 -0.61 -8.55
CA LEU A 109 -0.82 -0.75 -7.18
C LEU A 109 0.32 -0.52 -6.19
N ARG A 110 0.14 0.42 -5.27
CA ARG A 110 1.11 0.67 -4.20
C ARG A 110 0.50 0.44 -2.82
N VAL A 111 1.36 -0.02 -1.91
CA VAL A 111 1.05 -0.19 -0.50
C VAL A 111 2.14 0.49 0.32
N GLY A 112 1.79 1.56 1.01
CA GLY A 112 2.60 2.10 2.09
C GLY A 112 2.29 1.38 3.40
N MET A 113 3.30 0.88 4.09
CA MET A 113 3.15 0.21 5.38
C MET A 113 4.17 0.77 6.38
N ALA A 114 3.74 1.08 7.60
CA ALA A 114 4.67 1.45 8.66
C ALA A 114 5.72 0.35 8.85
N ALA A 115 7.01 0.70 8.95
CA ALA A 115 8.11 -0.27 8.97
C ALA A 115 7.96 -1.29 10.11
N GLN A 116 7.52 -0.86 11.29
CA GLN A 116 7.25 -1.74 12.43
C GLN A 116 6.16 -2.79 12.15
N ARG A 117 5.24 -2.51 11.22
CA ARG A 117 4.18 -3.42 10.76
C ARG A 117 4.64 -4.32 9.62
N ALA A 118 5.56 -3.85 8.78
CA ALA A 118 6.09 -4.60 7.64
C ALA A 118 7.22 -5.58 8.02
N LEU A 119 8.15 -5.10 8.84
CA LEU A 119 9.43 -5.77 9.11
C LEU A 119 9.39 -6.57 10.41
N ARG A 120 10.13 -7.67 10.42
CA ARG A 120 10.42 -8.43 11.64
C ARG A 120 11.38 -7.63 12.54
N SER A 121 11.23 -7.74 13.86
CA SER A 121 12.07 -7.02 14.82
C SER A 121 13.56 -7.31 14.59
N GLY A 122 14.39 -6.25 14.47
CA GLY A 122 15.81 -6.33 14.14
C GLY A 122 16.23 -5.43 12.97
N MET A 123 15.30 -5.04 12.11
CA MET A 123 15.53 -4.14 10.96
C MET A 123 14.94 -2.73 11.13
N VAL A 124 14.44 -2.37 12.31
CA VAL A 124 13.77 -1.07 12.58
C VAL A 124 14.78 0.07 12.77
N GLY A 125 15.94 -0.01 12.12
CA GLY A 125 16.99 1.01 12.10
C GLY A 125 16.89 1.98 10.92
N LEU A 126 15.70 2.14 10.34
CA LEU A 126 15.37 3.19 9.37
C LEU A 126 15.09 4.52 10.07
#